data_AF-A0A415C483-F1
#
_entry.id   AF-A0A415C483-F1
#
_cell.length_a   1.000
_cell.length_b   1.000
_cell.length_c   1.000
_cell.angle_alpha   90.00
_cell.angle_beta   90.00
_cell.angle_gamma   90.00
#
_symmetry.space_group_name_H-M   'P 1'
#
loop_
_entity.id
_entity.type
_entity.pdbx_description
1 polymer ?
#
loop_
_entity_poly.entity_id
_entity_poly.type
_entity_poly.pdbx_seq_one_letter_code
_entity_poly.pdbx_strand_id
1 'polypeptide(L)'
;MAFAPSLEQEKDGEFKPETEFRPWDCGHNFYAPQSFNTNGRQIMYGWTSPFVEPIPMQDDGWCGQLTLPREIMLVAESGSLTVTSLTLHHLKSIGLD
;
A
#
# COMPACT_ATOMS: atom_id res chain seq x y z
N MET A 1 -13.19 -0.99 6.61
CA MET A 1 -12.88 -2.20 7.40
C MET A 1 -12.84 -3.37 6.45
N ALA A 2 -11.67 -3.97 6.26
CA ALA A 2 -11.52 -5.22 5.53
C ALA A 2 -11.59 -6.37 6.52
N PHE A 3 -12.50 -7.30 6.28
CA PHE A 3 -12.63 -8.51 7.08
C PHE A 3 -11.62 -9.53 6.56
N ALA A 4 -10.61 -9.86 7.37
CA ALA A 4 -9.86 -11.09 7.22
C ALA A 4 -10.79 -12.28 7.51
N PRO A 5 -10.67 -13.42 6.81
CA PRO A 5 -11.45 -14.60 7.10
C PRO A 5 -11.03 -15.13 8.47
N SER A 6 -12.02 -15.34 9.34
CA SER A 6 -11.98 -15.93 10.69
C SER A 6 -10.60 -16.38 11.20
N LEU A 7 -9.75 -15.43 11.58
CA LEU A 7 -8.85 -15.67 12.70
C LEU A 7 -9.76 -15.72 13.92
N GLU A 8 -9.66 -16.79 14.71
CA GLU A 8 -10.31 -16.85 16.01
C GLU A 8 -10.09 -15.50 16.69
N GLN A 9 -11.20 -14.81 16.96
CA GLN A 9 -11.14 -13.50 17.57
C GLN A 9 -10.44 -13.70 18.91
N GLU A 10 -9.19 -13.24 19.00
CA GLU A 10 -8.36 -13.35 20.20
C GLU A 10 -9.20 -12.93 21.40
N LYS A 11 -9.25 -13.81 22.40
CA LYS A 11 -10.32 -13.88 23.41
C LYS A 11 -10.51 -12.58 24.22
N ASP A 12 -9.51 -11.70 24.19
CA ASP A 12 -9.42 -10.47 24.97
C ASP A 12 -9.54 -9.19 24.11
N GLY A 13 -9.76 -9.32 22.79
CA GLY A 13 -9.95 -8.20 21.87
C GLY A 13 -8.70 -7.39 21.51
N GLU A 14 -7.54 -7.79 22.03
CA GLU A 14 -6.26 -7.16 21.75
C GLU A 14 -5.59 -7.77 20.50
N PHE A 15 -4.95 -6.91 19.69
CA PHE A 15 -4.10 -7.37 18.60
C PHE A 15 -2.77 -7.90 19.16
N LYS A 16 -2.45 -9.17 18.90
CA LYS A 16 -1.19 -9.80 19.28
C LYS A 16 -0.26 -9.86 18.07
N PRO A 17 0.83 -9.06 18.02
CA PRO A 17 1.75 -9.08 16.89
C PRO A 17 2.59 -10.37 16.89
N GLU A 18 2.63 -11.07 15.74
CA GLU A 18 3.53 -12.20 15.51
C GLU A 18 4.83 -11.80 14.80
N THR A 19 4.89 -10.57 14.26
CA THR A 19 6.08 -10.01 13.61
C THR A 19 6.37 -8.59 14.11
N GLU A 20 7.61 -8.17 13.96
CA GLU A 20 8.03 -6.79 14.14
C GLU A 20 7.41 -5.84 13.11
N PHE A 21 7.52 -4.53 13.36
CA PHE A 21 7.12 -3.51 12.39
C PHE A 21 7.98 -3.61 11.11
N ARG A 22 7.32 -3.56 9.95
CA ARG A 22 7.96 -3.48 8.64
C ARG A 22 7.35 -2.33 7.83
N PRO A 23 8.17 -1.54 7.11
CA PRO A 23 7.64 -0.47 6.27
C PRO A 23 6.82 -1.03 5.10
N TRP A 24 5.71 -0.36 4.77
CA TRP A 24 4.90 -0.68 3.58
C TRP A 24 5.60 -0.36 2.26
N ASP A 25 6.51 0.60 2.29
CA ASP A 25 7.30 1.06 1.15
C ASP A 25 8.64 1.58 1.68
N CYS A 26 9.74 1.28 0.98
CA CYS A 26 11.09 1.67 1.36
C CYS A 26 11.59 2.93 0.60
N GLY A 27 10.73 3.59 -0.16
CA GLY A 27 11.04 4.81 -0.90
C GLY A 27 10.97 6.06 -0.02
N HIS A 28 11.55 7.15 -0.54
CA HIS A 28 11.65 8.42 0.18
C HIS A 28 10.29 9.10 0.43
N ASN A 29 9.32 8.93 -0.48
CA ASN A 29 8.04 9.65 -0.47
C ASN A 29 6.88 8.64 -0.48
N PHE A 30 6.50 8.16 0.70
CA PHE A 30 5.32 7.31 0.90
C PHE A 30 4.78 7.48 2.32
N TYR A 31 3.50 7.86 2.45
CA TYR A 31 2.85 8.00 3.74
C TYR A 31 1.33 7.85 3.66
N ALA A 32 0.69 7.77 4.83
CA ALA A 32 -0.76 7.71 5.01
C ALA A 32 -1.49 6.67 4.11
N PRO A 33 -1.03 5.40 4.07
CA PRO A 33 -1.72 4.40 3.27
C PRO A 33 -3.12 4.11 3.81
N GLN A 34 -4.09 4.02 2.91
CA GLN A 34 -5.44 3.54 3.21
C GLN A 34 -5.77 2.37 2.29
N SER A 35 -6.43 1.36 2.85
CA SER A 35 -6.89 0.20 2.08
C SER A 35 -8.40 -0.02 2.20
N PHE A 36 -8.95 -0.67 1.18
CA PHE A 36 -10.35 -1.07 1.09
C PHE A 36 -10.47 -2.43 0.41
N ASN A 37 -11.58 -3.11 0.68
CA ASN A 37 -11.87 -4.40 0.07
C ASN A 37 -12.82 -4.21 -1.12
N THR A 38 -12.52 -4.88 -2.24
CA THR A 38 -13.45 -5.01 -3.36
C THR A 38 -13.26 -6.35 -4.05
N ASN A 39 -14.36 -7.09 -4.26
CA ASN A 39 -14.35 -8.39 -4.92
C ASN A 39 -13.31 -9.37 -4.33
N GLY A 40 -13.16 -9.40 -3.02
CA GLY A 40 -12.21 -10.27 -2.32
C GLY A 40 -10.75 -9.81 -2.36
N ARG A 41 -10.46 -8.67 -3.00
CA ARG A 41 -9.11 -8.09 -3.10
C ARG A 41 -8.96 -6.96 -2.09
N GLN A 42 -7.85 -6.96 -1.36
CA GLN A 42 -7.49 -5.86 -0.47
C GLN A 42 -6.61 -4.86 -1.23
N ILE A 43 -7.18 -3.73 -1.63
CA ILE A 43 -6.49 -2.71 -2.43
C ILE A 43 -6.03 -1.57 -1.53
N MET A 44 -4.80 -1.11 -1.71
CA MET A 44 -4.16 -0.04 -0.96
C MET A 44 -3.63 1.06 -1.89
N TYR A 45 -3.81 2.30 -1.47
CA TYR A 45 -3.13 3.48 -2.00
C TYR A 45 -2.33 4.15 -0.89
N GLY A 46 -1.19 4.73 -1.24
CA GLY A 46 -0.44 5.65 -0.37
C GLY A 46 -0.33 7.03 -1.00
N TRP A 47 -0.09 8.04 -0.17
CA TRP A 47 0.28 9.37 -0.62
C TRP A 47 1.80 9.43 -0.85
N THR A 48 2.22 9.86 -2.03
CA THR A 48 3.62 10.16 -2.32
C THR A 48 3.98 11.48 -1.64
N SER A 49 4.40 11.38 -0.38
CA SER A 49 4.51 12.48 0.58
C SER A 49 5.85 13.23 0.47
N PRO A 50 5.89 14.45 -0.10
CA PRO A 50 7.10 15.24 -0.18
C PRO A 50 7.33 15.97 1.15
N PHE A 51 8.02 15.34 2.09
CA PHE A 51 8.25 15.95 3.40
C PHE A 51 9.55 16.76 3.49
N VAL A 52 10.44 16.61 2.52
CA VAL A 52 11.79 17.18 2.56
C VAL A 52 11.94 18.25 1.48
N GLU A 53 12.32 19.46 1.89
CA GLU A 53 12.64 20.56 0.98
C GLU A 53 14.01 20.35 0.29
N PRO A 54 14.20 20.88 -0.93
CA PRO A 54 13.21 21.63 -1.72
C PRO A 54 12.14 20.72 -2.35
N ILE A 55 10.90 21.22 -2.47
CA ILE A 55 9.78 20.55 -3.15
C ILE A 55 9.32 21.38 -4.38
N PRO A 56 10.03 21.29 -5.52
CA PRO A 56 9.80 22.18 -6.67
C PRO A 56 8.37 22.20 -7.21
N MET A 57 7.67 21.06 -7.14
CA MET A 57 6.27 20.97 -7.63
C MET A 57 5.31 21.92 -6.90
N GLN A 58 5.62 22.37 -5.67
CA GLN A 58 4.80 23.37 -4.97
C GLN A 58 4.60 24.66 -5.80
N ASP A 59 5.57 25.00 -6.65
CA ASP A 59 5.53 26.20 -7.50
C ASP A 59 4.72 26.00 -8.80
N ASP A 60 4.36 24.76 -9.15
CA ASP A 60 3.69 24.40 -10.40
C ASP A 60 2.15 24.38 -10.29
N GLY A 61 1.59 24.76 -9.14
CA GLY A 61 0.14 24.79 -8.89
C GLY A 61 -0.49 23.42 -8.54
N TRP A 62 0.32 22.39 -8.33
CA TRP A 62 -0.10 21.06 -7.84
C TRP A 62 1.02 20.45 -6.99
N CYS A 63 0.70 19.69 -5.94
CA CYS A 63 1.72 19.06 -5.13
C CYS A 63 1.23 17.75 -4.51
N GLY A 64 2.03 16.69 -4.67
CA GLY A 64 1.68 15.35 -4.23
C GLY A 64 0.83 14.58 -5.25
N GLN A 65 0.92 13.25 -5.15
CA GLN A 65 0.15 12.32 -5.96
C GLN A 65 -0.13 11.06 -5.14
N LEU A 66 -1.05 10.21 -5.60
CA LEU A 66 -1.24 8.87 -5.06
C LEU A 66 -0.31 7.88 -5.75
N THR A 67 0.07 6.83 -5.04
CA THR A 67 0.71 5.67 -5.69
C THR A 67 -0.25 4.97 -6.65
N LEU A 68 0.27 4.07 -7.48
CA LEU A 68 -0.58 3.07 -8.12
C LEU A 68 -1.31 2.21 -7.07
N PRO A 69 -2.49 1.64 -7.41
CA PRO A 69 -3.16 0.68 -6.54
C PRO A 69 -2.28 -0.54 -6.31
N ARG A 70 -2.16 -0.97 -5.05
CA ARG A 70 -1.42 -2.18 -4.66
C ARG A 70 -2.37 -3.19 -4.06
N GLU A 71 -2.21 -4.46 -4.39
CA GLU A 71 -2.96 -5.54 -3.77
C GLU A 71 -2.17 -6.13 -2.58
N ILE A 72 -2.80 -6.20 -1.41
CA ILE A 72 -2.21 -6.80 -0.21
C ILE A 72 -2.55 -8.28 -0.19
N MET A 73 -1.52 -9.13 -0.07
CA MET A 73 -1.65 -10.57 0.05
C MET A 73 -0.74 -11.09 1.15
N LEU A 74 -1.21 -12.08 1.91
CA LEU A 74 -0.35 -12.88 2.78
C LEU A 74 0.31 -13.97 1.92
N VAL A 75 1.63 -13.96 1.85
CA VAL A 75 2.43 -15.03 1.23
C VAL A 75 2.98 -15.94 2.33
N ALA A 76 2.99 -17.26 2.11
CA ALA A 76 3.36 -18.24 3.12
C ALA A 76 4.77 -17.99 3.71
N GLU A 77 4.95 -18.38 4.97
CA GLU A 77 6.07 -18.08 5.89
C GLU A 77 7.49 -18.46 5.44
N SER A 78 7.73 -18.96 4.23
CA SER A 78 9.09 -19.25 3.75
C SER A 78 9.91 -17.98 3.42
N GLY A 79 9.60 -16.86 4.07
CA GLY A 79 10.58 -15.81 4.36
C GLY A 79 11.08 -15.00 3.18
N SER A 80 10.30 -14.88 2.11
CA SER A 80 10.62 -13.91 1.08
C SER A 80 9.39 -13.10 0.76
N LEU A 81 9.51 -11.78 0.95
CA LEU A 81 8.72 -10.78 0.23
C LEU A 81 9.12 -10.85 -1.25
N THR A 82 9.00 -12.03 -1.87
CA THR A 82 9.24 -12.20 -3.29
C THR A 82 8.08 -11.53 -3.98
N VAL A 83 8.37 -10.50 -4.76
CA VAL A 83 7.45 -10.05 -5.79
C VAL A 83 7.42 -11.15 -6.85
N THR A 84 6.52 -12.13 -6.68
CA THR A 84 6.36 -13.27 -7.59
C THR A 84 5.86 -12.84 -8.96
N SER A 85 5.12 -11.72 -9.02
CA SER A 85 4.79 -11.06 -10.27
C SER A 85 4.64 -9.55 -10.06
N LEU A 86 5.22 -8.76 -10.96
CA LEU A 86 4.92 -7.35 -11.13
C LEU A 86 3.86 -7.27 -12.23
N THR A 87 2.61 -6.97 -11.86
CA THR A 87 1.60 -6.64 -12.88
C THR A 87 1.84 -5.22 -13.34
N LEU A 88 2.44 -5.05 -14.52
CA LEU A 88 2.55 -3.76 -15.17
C LEU A 88 1.17 -3.38 -15.70
N HIS A 89 0.45 -2.52 -14.97
CA HIS A 89 -0.78 -1.94 -15.49
C HIS A 89 -0.42 -0.95 -16.59
N HIS A 90 -0.57 -1.36 -17.85
CA HIS A 90 -0.65 -0.42 -18.97
C HIS A 90 -1.95 0.37 -18.82
N LEU A 91 -1.86 1.55 -18.21
CA LEU A 91 -2.97 2.50 -18.12
C LEU A 91 -3.22 3.13 -19.50
N LYS A 92 -3.70 2.34 -20.47
CA LYS A 92 -4.07 2.87 -21.80
C LYS A 92 -5.23 3.88 -21.75
N SER A 93 -5.91 4.00 -20.61
CA SER A 93 -7.06 4.88 -20.42
C SER A 93 -6.72 6.29 -19.89
N ILE A 94 -5.45 6.60 -19.58
CA ILE A 94 -5.08 7.96 -19.11
C ILE A 94 -4.62 8.89 -20.24
N GLY A 95 -4.82 8.51 -21.51
CA GLY A 95 -4.64 9.40 -22.65
C GLY A 95 -3.19 9.81 -22.94
N LEU A 96 -2.21 9.01 -22.49
CA LEU A 96 -0.82 9.16 -22.89
C LEU A 96 -0.53 8.10 -23.95
N ASP A 97 -0.53 8.55 -25.21
CA ASP A 97 0.05 7.82 -26.35
C ASP A 97 1.58 7.90 -26.32
#